data_AF-A0A970XS33-F1
#
_entry.id   AF-A0A970XS33-F1
#
_cell.length_a   1.000
_cell.length_b   1.000
_cell.length_c   1.000
_cell.angle_alpha   90.00
_cell.angle_beta   90.00
_cell.angle_gamma   90.00
#
_symmetry.space_group_name_H-M   'P 1'
#
loop_
_entity.id
_entity.type
_entity.pdbx_description
1 polymer ?
#
loop_
_entity_poly.entity_id
_entity_poly.type
_entity_poly.pdbx_seq_one_letter_code
_entity_poly.pdbx_strand_id
1 'polypeptide(L)'
;MPALNLTELPRGPRRTGAGTAGLEDADLLIGHRHAAIRAGALATVHSWELVTAVDGPGTRLTIFFSGCPLRCLYCHNPDTQRARDG
;
A
#
# COMPACT_ATOMS: atom_id res chain seq x y z
N MET A 1 -2.99 24.18 9.31
CA MET A 1 -3.64 23.04 8.66
C MET A 1 -4.11 22.12 9.77
N PRO A 2 -5.41 22.05 10.11
CA PRO A 2 -5.87 21.19 11.20
C PRO A 2 -5.64 19.73 10.82
N ALA A 3 -5.14 18.93 11.76
CA ALA A 3 -4.94 17.51 11.56
C ALA A 3 -6.30 16.83 11.35
N LEU A 4 -6.49 16.18 10.20
CA LEU A 4 -7.66 15.33 9.97
C LEU A 4 -7.63 14.18 10.98
N ASN A 5 -8.60 14.15 11.88
CA ASN A 5 -8.79 13.05 12.81
C ASN A 5 -9.35 11.84 12.07
N LEU A 6 -8.47 10.97 11.59
CA LEU A 6 -8.82 9.75 10.83
C LEU A 6 -9.75 8.80 11.61
N THR A 7 -9.80 8.94 12.93
CA THR A 7 -10.70 8.17 13.82
C THR A 7 -12.14 8.68 13.81
N GLU A 8 -12.40 9.89 13.34
CA GLU A 8 -13.73 10.51 13.25
C GLU A 8 -14.36 10.38 11.85
N LEU A 9 -13.62 9.88 10.85
CA LEU A 9 -14.18 9.62 9.53
C LEU A 9 -15.25 8.51 9.64
N PRO A 10 -16.47 8.74 9.11
CA PRO A 10 -17.50 7.73 9.13
C PRO A 10 -16.98 6.47 8.43
N ARG A 11 -16.91 5.36 9.17
CA ARG A 11 -16.60 4.06 8.61
C ARG A 11 -17.74 3.71 7.65
N GLY A 12 -17.53 4.00 6.37
CA GLY A 12 -18.48 3.65 5.32
C GLY A 12 -18.82 2.16 5.37
N PRO A 13 -19.97 1.74 4.80
CA PRO A 13 -20.36 0.34 4.80
C PRO A 13 -19.18 -0.50 4.32
N ARG A 14 -18.82 -1.52 5.11
CA ARG A 14 -17.76 -2.46 4.80
C ARG A 14 -18.08 -3.02 3.43
N ARG A 15 -17.42 -2.54 2.38
CA ARG A 15 -17.53 -3.13 1.03
C ARG A 15 -17.20 -4.60 1.25
N THR A 16 -18.09 -5.50 0.84
CA THR A 16 -17.75 -6.93 0.69
C THR A 16 -16.37 -6.98 0.05
N GLY A 17 -15.41 -7.59 0.73
CA GLY A 17 -14.01 -7.52 0.32
C GLY A 17 -13.89 -7.98 -1.14
N ALA A 18 -13.31 -7.15 -1.99
CA ALA A 18 -13.13 -7.46 -3.41
C ALA A 18 -12.10 -8.60 -3.64
N GLY A 19 -11.59 -9.22 -2.57
CA GLY A 19 -10.53 -10.23 -2.65
C GLY A 19 -9.31 -9.64 -3.33
N THR A 20 -8.89 -10.29 -4.41
CA THR A 20 -7.80 -9.84 -5.29
C THR A 20 -8.28 -9.11 -6.54
N ALA A 21 -9.58 -8.84 -6.69
CA ALA A 21 -10.06 -8.09 -7.85
C ALA A 21 -9.40 -6.70 -7.91
N GLY A 22 -8.71 -6.41 -9.02
CA GLY A 22 -7.89 -5.21 -9.21
C GLY A 22 -6.40 -5.36 -8.90
N LEU A 23 -5.94 -6.54 -8.47
CA LEU A 23 -4.52 -6.90 -8.39
C LEU A 23 -4.12 -7.69 -9.65
N GLU A 24 -4.02 -6.98 -10.76
CA GLU A 24 -3.58 -7.52 -12.05
C GLU A 24 -2.12 -7.10 -12.31
N ASP A 25 -1.34 -7.99 -12.93
CA ASP A 25 0.02 -7.65 -13.35
C ASP A 25 -0.01 -6.61 -14.47
N ALA A 26 0.79 -5.55 -14.32
CA ALA A 26 0.87 -4.47 -15.29
C ALA A 26 2.19 -4.55 -16.08
N ASP A 27 2.13 -5.18 -17.25
CA ASP A 27 3.25 -5.25 -18.21
C ASP A 27 3.42 -3.91 -18.96
N LEU A 28 3.98 -2.91 -18.27
CA LEU A 28 4.20 -1.57 -18.81
C LEU A 28 5.68 -1.31 -19.13
N LEU A 29 5.93 -0.67 -20.29
CA LEU A 29 7.20 -0.02 -20.60
C LEU A 29 7.58 0.98 -19.49
N ILE A 30 8.88 1.14 -19.19
CA ILE A 30 9.41 1.94 -18.06
C ILE A 30 8.79 3.35 -17.98
N GLY A 31 8.64 4.03 -19.12
CA GLY A 31 8.04 5.37 -19.18
C GLY A 31 6.58 5.40 -18.75
N HIS A 32 5.78 4.45 -19.23
CA HIS A 32 4.36 4.32 -18.85
C HIS A 32 4.22 3.89 -17.37
N ARG A 33 5.13 3.05 -16.86
CA ARG A 33 5.15 2.63 -15.46
C ARG A 33 5.27 3.82 -14.51
N HIS A 34 6.23 4.71 -14.74
CA HIS A 34 6.43 5.88 -13.87
C HIS A 34 5.24 6.85 -13.91
N ALA A 35 4.61 7.03 -15.07
CA ALA A 35 3.41 7.85 -15.18
C ALA A 35 2.22 7.24 -14.42
N ALA A 36 1.99 5.93 -14.57
CA ALA A 36 0.93 5.21 -13.88
C ALA A 36 1.10 5.21 -12.35
N ILE A 37 2.33 5.01 -11.84
CA ILE A 37 2.63 5.11 -10.40
C ILE A 37 2.33 6.51 -9.88
N ARG A 38 2.76 7.57 -10.58
CA ARG A 38 2.50 8.95 -10.17
C ARG A 38 1.01 9.29 -10.18
N ALA A 39 0.24 8.70 -11.10
CA ALA A 39 -1.20 8.85 -11.18
C ALA A 39 -1.96 8.00 -10.12
N GLY A 40 -1.27 7.14 -9.37
CA GLY A 40 -1.88 6.20 -8.42
C GLY A 40 -2.63 5.04 -9.08
N ALA A 41 -2.41 4.81 -10.38
CA ALA A 41 -3.03 3.73 -11.14
C ALA A 41 -2.26 2.40 -11.06
N LEU A 42 -1.03 2.42 -10.55
CA LEU A 42 -0.17 1.24 -10.39
C LEU A 42 0.69 1.36 -9.13
N ALA A 43 0.96 0.23 -8.48
CA ALA A 43 1.95 0.09 -7.42
C ALA A 43 2.69 -1.24 -7.54
N THR A 44 3.89 -1.33 -6.96
CA THR A 44 4.67 -2.58 -6.87
C THR A 44 4.54 -3.14 -5.46
N VAL A 45 4.33 -4.45 -5.34
CA VAL A 45 4.19 -5.14 -4.06
C VAL A 45 5.54 -5.71 -3.64
N HIS A 46 5.98 -5.42 -2.41
CA HIS A 46 7.17 -6.02 -1.81
C HIS A 46 6.86 -7.38 -1.19
N SER A 47 5.82 -7.43 -0.35
CA SER A 47 5.42 -8.62 0.39
C SER A 47 3.96 -8.52 0.84
N TRP A 48 3.41 -9.62 1.34
CA TRP A 48 2.05 -9.69 1.87
C TRP A 48 1.98 -10.66 3.06
N GLU A 49 1.06 -10.41 3.98
CA GLU A 49 0.82 -11.26 5.16
C GLU A 49 -0.68 -11.41 5.43
N LEU A 50 -1.14 -12.66 5.59
CA LEU A 50 -2.56 -13.01 5.62
C LEU A 50 -3.24 -12.79 6.99
N VAL A 51 -2.46 -12.81 8.08
CA VAL A 51 -3.00 -12.86 9.45
C VAL A 51 -2.29 -11.84 10.34
N THR A 52 -2.43 -10.56 10.01
CA THR A 52 -1.93 -9.49 10.87
C THR A 52 -3.02 -9.08 11.87
N ALA A 53 -2.67 -9.04 13.16
CA ALA A 53 -3.55 -8.57 14.23
C ALA A 53 -3.14 -7.20 14.79
N VAL A 54 -2.02 -6.65 14.30
CA VAL A 54 -1.42 -5.40 14.80
C VAL A 54 -1.60 -4.21 13.84
N ASP A 55 -2.10 -4.45 12.62
CA ASP A 55 -2.30 -3.43 11.58
C ASP A 55 -3.73 -2.81 11.60
N GLY A 56 -4.40 -2.95 12.74
CA GLY A 56 -5.75 -2.46 13.00
C GLY A 56 -6.68 -3.56 13.52
N PRO A 57 -7.96 -3.23 13.79
CA PRO A 57 -8.90 -4.17 14.40
C PRO A 57 -9.23 -5.35 13.47
N GLY A 58 -9.27 -6.54 14.05
CA GLY A 58 -9.58 -7.82 13.39
C GLY A 58 -8.37 -8.45 12.69
N THR A 59 -8.58 -9.61 12.06
CA THR A 59 -7.59 -10.24 11.18
C THR A 59 -7.59 -9.54 9.82
N ARG A 60 -6.40 -9.18 9.32
CA ARG A 60 -6.25 -8.49 8.04
C ARG A 60 -5.23 -9.20 7.14
N LEU A 61 -5.49 -9.12 5.83
CA LEU A 61 -4.46 -9.26 4.82
C LEU A 61 -3.75 -7.89 4.70
N THR A 62 -2.48 -7.85 5.06
CA THR A 62 -1.62 -6.67 4.89
C THR A 62 -0.78 -6.86 3.63
N ILE A 63 -0.74 -5.83 2.77
CA ILE A 63 0.12 -5.78 1.58
C ILE A 63 1.11 -4.64 1.80
N PHE A 64 2.39 -4.95 1.71
CA PHE A 64 3.48 -3.97 1.79
C PHE A 64 3.89 -3.59 0.37
N PHE A 65 3.76 -2.31 0.02
CA PHE A 65 4.19 -1.80 -1.28
C PHE A 65 5.67 -1.39 -1.27
N SER A 66 6.32 -1.50 -2.43
CA SER A 66 7.69 -1.03 -2.66
C SER A 66 7.72 0.46 -3.00
N GLY A 67 8.64 1.19 -2.38
CA GLY A 67 8.87 2.61 -2.58
C GLY A 67 8.35 3.46 -1.42
N CYS A 68 9.28 4.02 -0.63
CA CYS A 68 8.98 5.00 0.39
C CYS A 68 9.98 6.17 0.30
N PRO A 69 9.53 7.42 0.09
CA PRO A 69 10.43 8.57 -0.02
C PRO A 69 11.02 8.97 1.34
N LEU A 70 10.49 8.46 2.45
CA LEU A 70 10.96 8.77 3.79
C LEU A 70 12.21 7.97 4.15
N ARG A 71 13.04 8.57 5.00
CA ARG A 71 14.30 7.98 5.49
C ARG A 71 14.34 8.04 7.01
N CYS A 72 13.32 7.44 7.63
CA CYS A 72 13.16 7.43 9.07
C CYS A 72 14.35 6.74 9.76
N LEU A 73 14.86 7.31 10.86
CA LEU A 73 15.97 6.74 11.63
C LEU A 73 15.65 5.35 12.21
N TYR A 74 14.37 5.08 12.46
CA TYR A 74 13.84 3.84 13.04
C TYR A 74 12.82 3.18 12.11
N CYS A 75 13.09 3.21 10.80
CA CYS A 75 12.26 2.51 9.82
C CYS A 75 12.27 1.00 10.12
N HIS A 76 11.11 0.40 10.36
CA HIS A 76 10.99 -1.04 10.58
C HIS A 76 11.22 -1.84 9.28
N ASN A 77 10.88 -1.23 8.13
CA ASN A 77 10.95 -1.85 6.80
C ASN A 77 11.85 -1.03 5.86
N PRO A 78 13.17 -0.90 6.14
CA PRO A 78 14.06 -0.06 5.34
C PRO A 78 14.31 -0.59 3.92
N ASP A 79 14.10 -1.88 3.70
CA ASP A 79 14.07 -2.58 2.41
C ASP A 79 12.98 -2.04 1.48
N THR A 80 11.81 -1.68 2.00
CA THR A 80 10.72 -1.12 1.20
C THR A 80 10.98 0.30 0.65
N GLN A 81 12.09 0.95 1.03
CA GLN A 81 12.37 2.33 0.60
C GLN A 81 12.56 2.47 -0.91
N ARG A 82 13.12 1.46 -1.58
CA ARG A 82 13.33 1.52 -3.03
C ARG A 82 12.14 0.89 -3.75
N ALA A 83 11.61 1.63 -4.73
CA ALA A 83 10.51 1.17 -5.58
C ALA A 83 10.89 -0.01 -6.52
N ARG A 84 12.16 -0.41 -6.56
CA ARG A 84 12.66 -1.51 -7.41
C ARG A 84 12.83 -2.82 -6.65
N ASP A 85 12.61 -2.81 -5.34
CA ASP A 85 12.93 -3.94 -4.46
C ASP A 85 11.69 -4.84 -4.22
N GLY A 86 10.65 -4.78 -5.09
CA GLY A 86 9.49 -5.69 -5.09
C GLY A 86 9.19 -6.26 -6.46
#